data_AF-A0A957NWE6-F1
#
_entry.id   AF-A0A957NWE6-F1
#
_cell.length_a   1.000
_cell.length_b   1.000
_cell.length_c   1.000
_cell.angle_alpha   90.00
_cell.angle_beta   90.00
_cell.angle_gamma   90.00
#
_symmetry.space_group_name_H-M   'P 1'
#
loop_
_entity.id
_entity.type
_entity.pdbx_description
1 polymer ?
#
loop_
_entity_poly.entity_id
_entity_poly.type
_entity_poly.pdbx_seq_one_letter_code
_entity_poly.pdbx_strand_id
1 'polypeptide(L)'
;EAVTKDQLNTGLEGQIRYRASEANLYAYLFGVKQPIVHTMGYFVAILRERIANFEAPQTNPIIAPDSTDAVSEEVLVEELNAMGGISINDIRKNLSLLNDLMEQDCRSSEARYGVVLDASLITAIDPPEEVESALAAINTAHNQVSSDISLAQAAA
;
A
#
# COMPACT_ATOMS: atom_id res chain seq x y z
N GLU A 1 -11.48 7.04 -2.74
CA GLU A 1 -12.14 6.05 -1.87
C GLU A 1 -11.95 4.63 -2.40
N ALA A 2 -11.38 3.76 -1.57
CA ALA A 2 -11.30 2.32 -1.75
C ALA A 2 -11.54 1.61 -0.41
N VAL A 3 -11.88 0.33 -0.48
CA VAL A 3 -12.07 -0.53 0.69
C VAL A 3 -10.87 -1.46 0.78
N THR A 4 -10.25 -1.51 1.95
CA THR A 4 -9.11 -2.39 2.23
C THR A 4 -9.56 -3.81 2.59
N LYS A 5 -8.61 -4.74 2.67
CA LYS A 5 -8.85 -6.15 3.05
C LYS A 5 -9.60 -6.27 4.39
N ASP A 6 -9.36 -5.34 5.32
CA ASP A 6 -10.00 -5.30 6.65
C ASP A 6 -11.35 -4.57 6.66
N GLN A 7 -11.95 -4.35 5.48
CA GLN A 7 -13.24 -3.66 5.32
C GLN A 7 -13.25 -2.20 5.80
N LEU A 8 -12.09 -1.54 5.81
CA LEU A 8 -12.00 -0.11 6.14
C LEU A 8 -12.05 0.75 4.87
N ASN A 9 -12.89 1.78 4.90
CA ASN A 9 -12.96 2.81 3.88
C ASN A 9 -11.75 3.75 4.01
N THR A 10 -11.02 3.96 2.92
CA THR A 10 -9.80 4.79 2.92
C THR A 10 -9.85 5.87 1.85
N GLY A 11 -9.35 7.05 2.23
CA GLY A 11 -9.01 8.14 1.33
C GLY A 11 -7.72 7.84 0.58
N LEU A 12 -7.61 8.31 -0.67
CA LEU A 12 -6.45 8.09 -1.51
C LEU A 12 -6.11 9.40 -2.21
N GLU A 13 -4.84 9.78 -2.13
CA GLU A 13 -4.30 10.91 -2.88
C GLU A 13 -3.13 10.47 -3.74
N GLY A 14 -3.02 11.08 -4.92
CA GLY A 14 -1.95 10.76 -5.85
C GLY A 14 -1.94 11.68 -7.06
N GLN A 15 -0.93 11.47 -7.90
CA GLN A 15 -0.71 12.19 -9.14
C GLN A 15 -0.47 11.18 -10.27
N ILE A 16 -1.08 11.46 -11.42
CA ILE A 16 -0.91 10.64 -12.62
C ILE A 16 -0.39 11.53 -13.74
N ARG A 17 0.68 11.07 -14.38
CA ARG A 17 1.20 11.68 -15.61
C ARG A 17 0.90 10.75 -16.77
N TYR A 18 0.33 11.32 -17.82
CA TYR A 18 -0.03 10.57 -19.02
C TYR A 18 0.32 11.35 -20.28
N ARG A 19 0.46 10.60 -21.37
CA ARG A 19 0.65 11.13 -22.71
C ARG A 19 -0.11 10.26 -23.72
N ALA A 20 -0.40 10.84 -24.89
CA ALA A 20 -0.92 10.05 -26.00
C ALA A 20 0.19 9.13 -26.54
N SER A 21 -0.16 7.89 -26.87
CA SER A 21 0.75 6.97 -27.55
C SER A 21 0.84 7.35 -29.02
N GLU A 22 2.04 7.71 -29.47
CA GLU A 22 2.31 7.91 -30.90
C GLU A 22 2.24 6.58 -31.67
N ALA A 23 2.58 5.46 -31.02
CA ALA A 23 2.53 4.13 -31.61
C ALA A 23 1.08 3.64 -31.83
N ASN A 24 0.12 4.12 -31.04
CA ASN A 24 -1.28 3.75 -31.14
C ASN A 24 -2.22 4.97 -31.15
N LEU A 25 -1.87 5.99 -31.92
CA LEU A 25 -2.63 7.24 -31.99
C LEU A 25 -4.05 7.04 -32.52
N TYR A 26 -4.27 5.99 -33.33
CA TYR A 26 -5.59 5.64 -33.86
C TYR A 26 -6.59 5.35 -32.74
N ALA A 27 -6.20 4.56 -31.72
CA ALA A 27 -7.07 4.27 -30.58
C ALA A 27 -7.42 5.53 -29.78
N TYR A 28 -6.47 6.47 -29.65
CA TYR A 28 -6.68 7.74 -28.97
C TYR A 28 -7.66 8.66 -29.71
N LEU A 29 -7.51 8.79 -31.03
CA LEU A 29 -8.32 9.71 -31.82
C LEU A 29 -9.70 9.15 -32.20
N PHE A 30 -9.77 7.85 -32.50
CA PHE A 30 -10.96 7.24 -33.11
C PHE A 30 -11.51 6.05 -32.33
N GLY A 31 -10.77 5.50 -31.37
CA GLY A 31 -11.21 4.33 -30.60
C GLY A 31 -12.39 4.66 -29.69
N VAL A 32 -12.28 5.74 -28.92
CA VAL A 32 -13.32 6.16 -27.97
C VAL A 32 -13.45 7.68 -27.92
N LYS A 33 -14.65 8.22 -27.65
CA LYS A 33 -14.91 9.67 -27.62
C LYS A 33 -14.07 10.45 -26.60
N GLN A 34 -13.80 9.87 -25.43
CA GLN A 34 -13.07 10.53 -24.33
C GLN A 34 -12.02 9.57 -23.73
N PRO A 35 -10.91 9.29 -24.44
CA PRO A 35 -9.95 8.25 -24.06
C PRO A 35 -9.35 8.46 -22.67
N ILE A 36 -9.12 9.71 -22.26
CA ILE A 36 -8.58 10.06 -20.94
C ILE A 36 -9.54 9.64 -19.82
N VAL A 37 -10.84 9.94 -19.96
CA VAL A 37 -11.84 9.59 -18.94
C VAL A 37 -11.95 8.07 -18.77
N HIS A 38 -11.92 7.33 -19.89
CA HIS A 38 -11.93 5.87 -19.84
C HIS A 38 -10.66 5.29 -19.21
N THR A 39 -9.50 5.88 -19.51
CA THR A 39 -8.22 5.48 -18.90
C THR A 39 -8.23 5.74 -17.40
N MET A 40 -8.73 6.89 -16.97
CA MET A 40 -8.89 7.21 -15.54
C MET A 40 -9.86 6.26 -14.84
N GLY A 41 -10.99 5.92 -15.46
CA GLY A 41 -11.93 4.94 -14.92
C GLY A 41 -11.30 3.55 -14.78
N TYR A 42 -10.54 3.12 -15.79
CA TYR A 42 -9.78 1.87 -15.75
C TYR A 42 -8.73 1.87 -14.64
N PHE A 43 -7.98 2.96 -14.52
CA PHE A 43 -6.98 3.16 -13.46
C PHE A 43 -7.61 3.02 -12.07
N VAL A 44 -8.70 3.75 -11.80
CA VAL A 44 -9.39 3.71 -10.50
C VAL A 44 -9.94 2.32 -10.19
N ALA A 45 -10.42 1.58 -11.20
CA ALA A 45 -10.91 0.23 -11.02
C ALA A 45 -9.79 -0.72 -10.56
N ILE A 46 -8.64 -0.71 -11.24
CA ILE A 46 -7.49 -1.54 -10.84
C ILE A 46 -6.98 -1.11 -9.47
N LEU A 47 -6.85 0.20 -9.22
CA LEU A 47 -6.36 0.71 -7.94
C LEU A 47 -7.23 0.20 -6.77
N ARG A 48 -8.56 0.24 -6.92
CA ARG A 48 -9.47 -0.31 -5.91
C ARG A 48 -9.29 -1.81 -5.71
N GLU A 49 -9.15 -2.57 -6.78
CA GLU A 49 -8.89 -4.01 -6.70
C GLU A 49 -7.56 -4.31 -6.00
N ARG A 50 -6.51 -3.54 -6.29
CA ARG A 50 -5.18 -3.70 -5.69
C ARG A 50 -5.18 -3.36 -4.21
N ILE A 51 -5.88 -2.32 -3.79
CA ILE A 51 -6.00 -1.96 -2.36
C ILE A 51 -6.80 -3.00 -1.59
N ALA A 52 -7.86 -3.55 -2.18
CA ALA A 52 -8.67 -4.58 -1.54
C ALA A 52 -7.90 -5.89 -1.32
N ASN A 53 -6.98 -6.22 -2.24
CA ASN A 53 -6.20 -7.47 -2.23
C ASN A 53 -4.72 -7.27 -1.89
N PHE A 54 -4.34 -6.11 -1.33
CA PHE A 54 -2.93 -5.82 -1.05
C PHE A 54 -2.42 -6.71 0.08
N GLU A 55 -1.29 -7.36 -0.16
CA GLU A 55 -0.56 -8.11 0.85
C GLU A 55 0.90 -7.64 0.82
N ALA A 56 1.40 -7.19 1.97
CA ALA A 56 2.80 -6.85 2.09
C ALA A 56 3.66 -8.10 1.81
N PRO A 57 4.80 -7.97 1.12
CA PRO A 57 5.76 -9.05 1.04
C PRO A 57 6.13 -9.44 2.47
N GLN A 58 5.76 -10.65 2.89
CA GLN A 58 6.18 -11.19 4.16
C GLN A 58 7.70 -11.17 4.12
N THR A 59 8.32 -10.35 4.97
CA THR A 59 9.75 -10.44 5.23
C THR A 59 9.90 -11.74 5.98
N ASN A 60 9.98 -12.86 5.25
CA ASN A 60 10.27 -14.16 5.80
C ASN A 60 11.63 -13.97 6.47
N PRO A 61 11.75 -13.98 7.82
CA PRO A 61 13.06 -14.02 8.43
C PRO A 61 13.66 -15.32 7.91
N ILE A 62 14.71 -15.18 7.11
CA ILE A 62 15.40 -16.31 6.52
C ILE A 62 15.73 -17.24 7.68
N ILE A 63 15.09 -18.40 7.69
CA ILE A 63 15.45 -19.53 8.55
C ILE A 63 16.88 -19.88 8.14
N ALA A 64 17.86 -19.35 8.86
CA ALA A 64 19.18 -19.93 8.94
C ALA A 64 19.02 -21.20 9.80
N PRO A 65 19.21 -22.41 9.25
CA PRO A 65 19.08 -23.63 10.02
C PRO A 65 20.41 -23.91 10.70
N ASP A 66 20.75 -23.16 11.74
CA ASP A 66 21.67 -23.64 12.78
C ASP A 66 21.83 -22.58 13.88
N SER A 67 21.00 -22.69 14.92
CA SER A 67 21.44 -22.60 16.32
C SER A 67 20.21 -22.59 17.22
N THR A 68 19.92 -23.74 17.80
CA THR A 68 19.20 -23.85 19.07
C THR A 68 19.91 -22.97 20.10
N ASP A 69 19.33 -21.82 20.46
CA ASP A 69 19.32 -21.26 21.82
C ASP A 69 18.73 -19.84 21.80
N ALA A 70 17.80 -19.60 22.73
CA ALA A 70 17.09 -18.35 23.01
C ALA A 70 16.22 -17.79 21.86
N VAL A 71 14.94 -18.18 21.87
CA VAL A 71 13.89 -17.37 21.26
C VAL A 71 13.86 -16.04 22.03
N SER A 72 14.51 -15.00 21.51
CA SER A 72 14.44 -13.67 22.10
C SER A 72 13.00 -13.17 21.99
N GLU A 73 12.47 -12.61 23.09
CA GLU A 73 11.12 -12.00 23.14
C GLU A 73 10.90 -10.97 22.02
N GLU A 74 11.96 -10.38 21.47
CA GLU A 74 11.93 -9.46 20.33
C GLU A 74 11.34 -10.08 19.05
N VAL A 75 11.56 -11.38 18.79
CA VAL A 75 11.00 -12.08 17.63
C VAL A 75 9.50 -12.32 17.78
N LEU A 76 9.04 -12.58 19.01
CA LEU A 76 7.61 -12.75 19.31
C LEU A 76 6.84 -11.42 19.22
N VAL A 77 7.49 -10.28 19.48
CA VAL A 77 6.89 -8.95 19.33
C VAL A 77 6.74 -8.56 17.85
N GLU A 78 7.66 -8.98 16.98
CA GLU A 78 7.50 -8.86 15.52
C GLU A 78 6.39 -9.76 14.98
N GLU A 79 6.24 -10.98 15.49
CA GLU A 79 5.12 -11.88 15.14
C GLU A 79 3.76 -11.34 15.62
N LEU A 80 3.69 -10.69 16.78
CA LEU A 80 2.48 -9.99 17.25
C LEU A 80 2.17 -8.74 16.41
N ASN A 81 3.18 -8.03 15.92
CA ASN A 81 3.02 -6.94 14.95
C ASN A 81 2.56 -7.42 13.57
N ALA A 82 3.01 -8.59 13.13
CA ALA A 82 2.53 -9.27 11.93
C ALA A 82 1.09 -9.78 12.08
N MET A 83 0.63 -10.03 13.31
CA MET A 83 -0.71 -10.55 13.60
C MET A 83 -1.77 -9.45 13.81
N GLY A 84 -1.38 -8.18 13.87
CA GLY A 84 -2.29 -7.03 14.10
C GLY A 84 -2.11 -5.83 13.16
N GLY A 85 -1.23 -5.92 12.16
CA GLY A 85 -0.97 -4.83 11.23
C GLY A 85 -2.14 -4.61 10.29
N ILE A 86 -3.03 -3.68 10.63
CA ILE A 86 -4.12 -3.19 9.77
C ILE A 86 -3.57 -3.00 8.34
N SER A 87 -4.22 -3.59 7.34
CA SER A 87 -3.87 -3.54 5.91
C SER A 87 -3.49 -2.13 5.41
N ILE A 88 -4.05 -1.08 6.01
CA ILE A 88 -3.68 0.33 5.77
C ILE A 88 -2.19 0.60 6.06
N ASN A 89 -1.68 0.09 7.17
CA ASN A 89 -0.28 0.26 7.58
C ASN A 89 0.66 -0.50 6.64
N ASP A 90 0.26 -1.68 6.19
CA ASP A 90 1.00 -2.47 5.21
C ASP A 90 1.12 -1.74 3.88
N ILE A 91 0.02 -1.15 3.39
CA ILE A 91 0.05 -0.37 2.16
C ILE A 91 0.89 0.91 2.37
N ARG A 92 0.78 1.58 3.52
CA ARG A 92 1.56 2.79 3.83
C ARG A 92 3.06 2.52 3.82
N LYS A 93 3.51 1.41 4.42
CA LYS A 93 4.92 1.00 4.43
C LYS A 93 5.41 0.62 3.03
N ASN A 94 4.54 0.03 2.21
CA ASN A 94 4.89 -0.54 0.91
C ASN A 94 4.28 0.24 -0.27
N LEU A 95 4.14 1.56 -0.15
CA LEU A 95 3.50 2.39 -1.17
C LEU A 95 4.24 2.35 -2.52
N SER A 96 5.57 2.21 -2.48
CA SER A 96 6.40 2.03 -3.68
C SER A 96 5.99 0.78 -4.47
N LEU A 97 5.78 -0.33 -3.78
CA LEU A 97 5.38 -1.58 -4.42
C LEU A 97 4.00 -1.45 -5.09
N LEU A 98 3.07 -0.76 -4.43
CA LEU A 98 1.76 -0.49 -5.01
C LEU A 98 1.89 0.35 -6.30
N ASN A 99 2.77 1.36 -6.31
CA ASN A 99 3.01 2.18 -7.51
C ASN A 99 3.58 1.33 -8.66
N ASP A 100 4.54 0.44 -8.39
CA ASP A 100 5.13 -0.45 -9.40
C ASP A 100 4.09 -1.41 -10.00
N LEU A 101 3.27 -2.02 -9.14
CA LEU A 101 2.16 -2.87 -9.58
C LEU A 101 1.17 -2.08 -10.43
N MET A 102 0.90 -0.84 -10.05
CA MET A 102 -0.02 0.01 -10.78
C MET A 102 0.49 0.38 -12.17
N GLU A 103 1.79 0.66 -12.29
CA GLU A 103 2.43 0.90 -13.59
C GLU A 103 2.38 -0.35 -14.48
N GLN A 104 2.62 -1.53 -13.91
CA GLN A 104 2.56 -2.78 -14.64
C GLN A 104 1.16 -3.08 -15.19
N ASP A 105 0.11 -3.00 -14.37
CA ASP A 105 -1.25 -3.34 -14.78
C ASP A 105 -1.85 -2.33 -15.74
N CYS A 106 -1.53 -1.04 -15.55
CA CYS A 106 -2.04 0.02 -16.40
C CYS A 106 -1.36 0.07 -17.76
N ARG A 107 -0.29 -0.69 -18.01
CA ARG A 107 0.37 -0.77 -19.32
C ARG A 107 -0.59 -1.15 -20.46
N SER A 108 -1.66 -1.89 -20.14
CA SER A 108 -2.67 -2.26 -21.14
C SER A 108 -3.54 -1.08 -21.64
N SER A 109 -3.52 0.06 -20.94
CA SER A 109 -4.23 1.27 -21.36
C SER A 109 -3.74 1.83 -22.71
N GLU A 110 -2.46 1.63 -23.04
CA GLU A 110 -1.89 2.05 -24.31
C GLU A 110 -2.55 1.35 -25.50
N ALA A 111 -2.67 0.02 -25.42
CA ALA A 111 -3.27 -0.77 -26.47
C ALA A 111 -4.79 -0.50 -26.61
N ARG A 112 -5.50 -0.28 -25.49
CA ARG A 112 -6.96 -0.11 -25.47
C ARG A 112 -7.42 1.29 -25.85
N TYR A 113 -6.75 2.32 -25.33
CA TYR A 113 -7.20 3.72 -25.40
C TYR A 113 -6.19 4.64 -26.08
N GLY A 114 -5.02 4.14 -26.46
CA GLY A 114 -3.95 4.97 -27.03
C GLY A 114 -3.36 5.98 -26.04
N VAL A 115 -3.48 5.72 -24.74
CA VAL A 115 -2.94 6.56 -23.65
C VAL A 115 -1.87 5.78 -22.90
N VAL A 116 -0.69 6.36 -22.73
CA VAL A 116 0.38 5.81 -21.90
C VAL A 116 0.37 6.56 -20.57
N LEU A 117 0.42 5.81 -19.47
CA LEU A 117 0.68 6.37 -18.15
C LEU A 117 2.20 6.34 -17.93
N ASP A 118 2.84 7.51 -17.91
CA ASP A 118 4.30 7.61 -17.72
C ASP A 118 4.69 7.49 -16.24
N ALA A 119 3.78 7.91 -15.34
CA ALA A 119 3.95 7.72 -13.91
C ALA A 119 2.59 7.70 -13.22
N SER A 120 2.39 6.73 -12.33
CA SER A 120 1.27 6.66 -11.40
C SER A 120 1.82 6.71 -9.98
N LEU A 121 1.81 7.89 -9.36
CA LEU A 121 2.34 8.08 -8.03
C LEU A 121 1.20 8.26 -7.03
N ILE A 122 0.96 7.26 -6.19
CA ILE A 122 0.12 7.40 -5.02
C ILE A 122 0.99 8.00 -3.92
N THR A 123 0.50 9.08 -3.29
CA THR A 123 1.28 9.88 -2.34
C THR A 123 0.80 9.71 -0.90
N ALA A 124 -0.49 9.49 -0.69
CA ALA A 124 -1.05 9.32 0.64
C ALA A 124 -2.22 8.35 0.64
N ILE A 125 -2.38 7.67 1.78
CA ILE A 125 -3.52 6.82 2.11
C ILE A 125 -3.98 7.20 3.50
N ASP A 126 -5.18 7.76 3.54
CA ASP A 126 -5.75 8.32 4.74
C ASP A 126 -6.73 7.31 5.34
N PRO A 127 -6.48 6.84 6.58
CA PRO A 127 -7.43 6.03 7.32
C PRO A 127 -8.67 6.87 7.68
N PRO A 128 -9.80 6.23 8.01
CA PRO A 128 -10.96 6.94 8.54
C PRO A 128 -10.66 7.50 9.94
N GLU A 129 -11.27 8.63 10.30
CA GLU A 129 -10.94 9.41 11.51
C GLU A 129 -11.02 8.58 12.81
N GLU A 130 -12.02 7.69 12.93
CA GLU A 130 -12.18 6.85 14.11
C GLU A 130 -11.00 5.87 14.29
N VAL A 131 -10.46 5.36 13.18
CA VAL A 131 -9.34 4.42 13.16
C VAL A 131 -8.02 5.16 13.39
N GLU A 132 -7.86 6.37 12.84
CA GLU A 132 -6.68 7.19 13.07
C GLU A 132 -6.50 7.53 14.56
N SER A 133 -7.59 7.94 15.22
CA SER A 133 -7.60 8.21 16.66
C SER A 133 -7.24 6.97 17.49
N ALA A 134 -7.82 5.81 17.15
CA ALA A 134 -7.51 4.55 17.82
C ALA A 134 -6.05 4.12 17.64
N LEU A 135 -5.51 4.23 16.42
CA LEU A 135 -4.11 3.95 16.13
C LEU A 135 -3.16 4.88 16.88
N ALA A 136 -3.48 6.18 16.96
CA ALA A 136 -2.69 7.14 17.72
C ALA A 136 -2.67 6.82 19.22
N ALA A 137 -3.82 6.44 19.80
CA ALA A 137 -3.92 6.02 21.20
C ALA A 137 -3.10 4.75 21.48
N ILE A 138 -3.19 3.73 20.61
CA ILE A 138 -2.40 2.49 20.72
C ILE A 138 -0.91 2.78 20.64
N ASN A 139 -0.47 3.59 19.67
CA ASN A 139 0.95 3.94 19.52
C ASN A 139 1.47 4.72 20.73
N THR A 140 0.65 5.62 21.29
CA THR A 140 1.02 6.36 22.50
C THR A 140 1.18 5.43 23.70
N ALA A 141 0.22 4.53 23.92
CA ALA A 141 0.29 3.54 24.99
C ALA A 141 1.49 2.59 24.81
N HIS A 142 1.74 2.12 23.59
CA HIS A 142 2.86 1.24 23.28
C HIS A 142 4.22 1.92 23.51
N ASN A 143 4.36 3.18 23.07
CA ASN A 143 5.58 3.96 23.32
C ASN A 143 5.80 4.21 24.81
N GLN A 144 4.73 4.43 25.57
CA GLN A 144 4.81 4.61 27.02
C GLN A 144 5.24 3.32 27.74
N VAL A 145 4.62 2.18 27.40
CA VAL A 145 5.01 0.87 27.96
C VAL A 145 6.45 0.53 27.59
N SER A 146 6.86 0.77 26.33
CA SER A 146 8.23 0.52 25.88
C SER A 146 9.25 1.42 26.60
N SER A 147 8.89 2.68 26.86
CA SER A 147 9.71 3.61 27.65
C SER A 147 9.86 3.13 29.10
N ASP A 148 8.78 2.72 29.75
CA ASP A 148 8.80 2.24 31.14
C ASP A 148 9.62 0.96 31.29
N ILE A 149 9.52 0.03 30.33
CA ILE A 149 10.34 -1.19 30.29
C ILE A 149 11.82 -0.83 30.12
N SER A 150 12.15 0.09 29.22
CA SER A 150 13.52 0.53 28.98
C SER A 150 14.13 1.18 30.23
N LEU A 151 13.36 1.97 30.98
CA LEU A 151 13.78 2.55 32.26
C LEU A 151 14.00 1.49 33.33
N ALA A 152 13.12 0.49 33.44
CA ALA A 152 13.25 -0.59 34.39
C ALA A 152 14.50 -1.46 34.10
N GLN A 153 14.80 -1.74 32.84
CA GLN A 153 16.01 -2.46 32.43
C GLN A 153 17.29 -1.66 32.71
N ALA A 154 17.28 -0.35 32.52
CA ALA A 154 18.44 0.50 32.79
C ALA A 154 18.75 0.66 34.30
N ALA A 155 17.76 0.41 35.17
CA ALA A 155 17.90 0.50 36.62
C ALA A 155 18.31 -0.81 37.31
N ALA A 156 18.38 -1.92 36.56
CA ALA A 156 18.80 -3.25 37.03
C ALA A 156 20.30 -3.48 36.78
#